data_AF-A0A8C6Y806-F1
#
_entry.id   AF-A0A8C6Y806-F1
#
_cell.length_a   1.000
_cell.length_b   1.000
_cell.length_c   1.000
_cell.angle_alpha   90.00
_cell.angle_beta   90.00
_cell.angle_gamma   90.00
#
_symmetry.space_group_name_H-M   'P 1'
#
loop_
_entity.id
_entity.type
_entity.pdbx_description
1 polymer ?
#
loop_
_entity_poly.entity_id
_entity_poly.type
_entity_poly.pdbx_seq_one_letter_code
_entity_poly.pdbx_strand_id
1 'polypeptide(L)'
;IINKYEAICHQPVVAKKRNKITHVQFNAIYPIIIVGDDRGHITCLKLSPNLRKMPKEKKGQEVQKGPEVEIAKLDKLLNLVREPAPKTSK
;
A
#
# COMPACT_ATOMS: atom_id res chain seq x y z
N ILE A 1 -17.82 2.99 5.14
CA ILE A 1 -17.41 1.77 4.43
C ILE A 1 -16.42 2.21 3.36
N ILE A 2 -15.14 1.82 3.45
CA ILE A 2 -14.13 2.18 2.46
C ILE A 2 -14.28 1.19 1.30
N ASN A 3 -14.49 1.69 0.08
CA ASN A 3 -14.62 0.86 -1.11
C ASN A 3 -13.25 0.23 -1.44
N LYS A 4 -13.15 -1.09 -1.31
CA LYS A 4 -11.92 -1.86 -1.54
C LYS A 4 -11.37 -1.77 -2.96
N TYR A 5 -12.25 -1.47 -3.92
CA TYR A 5 -11.89 -1.42 -5.35
C TYR A 5 -11.52 -0.01 -5.81
N GLU A 6 -11.73 1.01 -4.99
CA GLU A 6 -11.37 2.39 -5.31
C GLU A 6 -10.12 2.83 -4.56
N ALA A 7 -9.30 3.65 -5.23
CA ALA A 7 -8.18 4.25 -4.56
C ALA A 7 -8.68 5.26 -3.51
N ILE A 8 -8.11 5.17 -2.31
CA ILE A 8 -8.41 6.09 -1.20
C ILE A 8 -8.04 7.54 -1.57
N CYS A 9 -7.06 7.72 -2.46
CA CYS A 9 -6.67 9.02 -2.98
C CYS A 9 -6.08 8.88 -4.40
N HIS A 10 -6.49 9.77 -5.31
CA HIS A 10 -5.90 9.90 -6.64
C HIS A 10 -5.22 11.27 -6.77
N GLN A 11 -3.89 11.30 -6.70
CA GLN A 11 -3.11 12.50 -6.99
C GLN A 11 -2.54 12.39 -8.41
N PRO A 12 -2.79 13.35 -9.32
CA PRO A 12 -2.11 13.39 -10.60
C PRO A 12 -0.65 13.81 -10.37
N VAL A 13 0.27 12.84 -10.40
CA VAL A 13 1.71 13.09 -10.24
C VAL A 13 2.37 13.46 -11.57
N VAL A 14 1.82 12.98 -12.69
CA VAL A 14 2.24 13.31 -14.05
C VAL A 14 1.01 13.64 -14.88
N ALA A 15 1.20 14.39 -15.98
CA ALA A 15 0.16 14.57 -16.98
C ALA A 15 -0.22 13.20 -17.56
N LYS A 16 -1.28 12.58 -16.99
CA LYS A 16 -1.81 11.24 -17.34
C LYS A 16 -2.02 11.04 -18.84
N LYS A 17 -2.13 12.14 -19.60
CA LYS A 17 -2.34 12.13 -21.04
C LYS A 17 -1.13 11.65 -21.87
N ARG A 18 0.08 11.54 -21.30
CA ARG A 18 1.28 11.21 -22.10
C ARG A 18 2.28 10.21 -21.52
N ASN A 19 2.28 9.92 -20.21
CA ASN A 19 3.33 9.08 -19.62
C ASN A 19 2.72 7.93 -18.82
N LYS A 20 3.13 6.70 -19.13
CA LYS A 20 2.75 5.48 -18.40
C LYS A 20 3.82 5.19 -17.35
N ILE A 21 3.40 5.00 -16.10
CA ILE A 21 4.30 4.59 -15.03
C ILE A 21 4.65 3.11 -15.24
N THR A 22 5.94 2.78 -15.23
CA THR A 22 6.45 1.43 -15.53
C THR A 22 7.05 0.76 -14.30
N HIS A 23 7.73 1.51 -13.45
CA HIS A 23 8.47 0.97 -12.32
C HIS A 23 8.24 1.80 -11.05
N VAL A 24 8.20 1.11 -9.91
CA VAL A 24 8.16 1.74 -8.58
C VAL A 24 9.17 1.04 -7.67
N GLN A 25 9.95 1.82 -6.94
CA GLN A 25 10.89 1.30 -5.94
C GLN A 25 10.80 2.12 -4.65
N PHE A 26 10.83 1.41 -3.53
CA PHE A 26 10.86 2.00 -2.20
C PHE A 26 12.30 2.11 -1.72
N ASN A 27 12.62 3.24 -1.10
CA ASN A 27 13.88 3.38 -0.38
C ASN A 27 13.75 2.69 1.00
N ALA A 28 14.70 1.83 1.34
CA ALA A 28 14.70 1.06 2.59
C ALA A 28 14.98 1.92 3.84
N ILE A 29 15.64 3.07 3.66
CA ILE A 29 16.07 3.94 4.78
C ILE A 29 15.14 5.15 4.90
N TYR A 30 14.84 5.81 3.78
CA TYR A 30 14.07 7.05 3.77
C TYR A 30 12.64 6.82 3.24
N PRO A 31 11.62 7.55 3.74
CA PRO A 31 10.24 7.42 3.30
C PRO A 31 10.00 8.10 1.93
N ILE A 32 10.74 7.64 0.94
CA ILE A 32 10.79 8.14 -0.44
C ILE A 32 10.49 6.96 -1.36
N ILE A 33 9.72 7.23 -2.40
CA ILE A 33 9.50 6.32 -3.51
C ILE A 33 10.07 6.91 -4.78
N ILE A 34 10.60 6.04 -5.63
CA ILE A 34 11.14 6.38 -6.94
C ILE A 34 10.20 5.74 -7.97
N VAL A 35 9.73 6.55 -8.91
CA VAL A 35 8.78 6.14 -9.93
C VAL A 35 9.40 6.39 -11.30
N GLY A 36 9.50 5.35 -12.11
CA GLY A 36 9.95 5.43 -13.50
C GLY A 36 8.77 5.43 -14.46
N ASP A 37 8.89 6.18 -15.56
CA ASP A 37 7.93 6.14 -16.67
C ASP A 37 8.47 5.44 -17.91
N ASP A 38 7.63 5.32 -18.95
CA ASP A 38 7.93 4.69 -20.23
C ASP A 38 8.81 5.53 -21.16
N ARG A 39 9.04 6.80 -20.81
CA ARG A 39 9.86 7.73 -21.59
C ARG A 39 11.25 7.94 -20.97
N GLY A 40 11.56 7.19 -19.92
CA GLY A 40 12.84 7.24 -19.22
C GLY A 40 12.94 8.36 -18.18
N HIS A 41 11.85 9.05 -17.85
CA HIS A 41 11.84 10.00 -16.74
C HIS A 41 11.69 9.27 -15.40
N ILE A 42 12.43 9.78 -14.41
CA ILE A 42 12.39 9.31 -13.04
C ILE A 42 11.85 10.43 -12.15
N THR A 43 10.84 10.11 -11.35
CA THR A 43 10.23 11.02 -10.38
C THR A 43 10.42 10.50 -8.96
N CYS A 44 10.97 11.32 -8.07
CA CYS A 44 11.13 11.00 -6.66
C CYS A 44 10.06 11.69 -5.82
N LEU A 45 9.34 10.94 -4.98
CA LEU A 45 8.23 11.44 -4.17
C LEU A 45 8.42 11.08 -2.71
N LYS A 46 8.06 12.00 -1.81
CA LYS A 46 8.10 11.79 -0.36
C LYS A 46 6.73 11.30 0.13
N LEU A 47 6.71 10.19 0.88
CA LEU A 47 5.48 9.61 1.41
C LEU A 47 4.84 10.54 2.45
N SER A 48 3.51 10.65 2.48
CA SER A 48 2.82 11.45 3.50
C SER A 48 3.06 10.88 4.91
N PRO A 49 3.04 11.70 5.98
CA PRO A 49 3.20 11.20 7.36
C PRO A 49 2.18 10.13 7.76
N ASN A 50 0.98 10.14 7.14
CA ASN A 50 -0.05 9.14 7.38
C ASN A 50 0.35 7.74 6.89
N LEU A 51 1.11 7.65 5.80
CA LEU A 51 1.60 6.38 5.24
C LEU A 51 2.85 5.87 5.96
N ARG A 52 3.47 6.68 6.83
CA ARG A 52 4.63 6.30 7.64
C ARG A 52 4.24 5.79 9.04
N LYS A 53 2.94 5.69 9.34
CA LYS A 53 2.45 5.35 10.68
C LYS A 53 2.76 3.88 10.97
N MET A 54 3.80 3.65 11.77
CA MET A 54 4.03 2.35 12.40
C MET A 54 2.99 2.10 13.52
N PRO A 55 2.65 0.82 13.79
CA PRO A 55 1.81 0.48 14.93
C PRO A 55 2.42 1.04 16.22
N LYS A 56 1.69 1.94 16.89
CA LYS A 56 2.15 2.51 18.17
C LYS A 56 2.07 1.43 19.26
N GLU A 57 3.04 1.45 20.16
CA GLU A 57 3.04 0.65 21.36
C GLU A 57 1.87 1.07 22.26
N LYS A 58 0.96 0.16 22.54
CA LYS A 58 -0.02 0.34 23.62
C LYS A 58 0.69 -0.02 24.92
N LYS A 59 0.77 0.94 25.86
CA LYS A 59 1.33 0.71 27.20
C LYS A 59 0.69 -0.55 27.81
N GLY A 60 1.50 -1.59 28.06
CA GLY A 60 1.10 -2.83 28.73
C GLY A 60 0.93 -4.07 27.84
N GLN A 61 1.12 -3.98 26.52
CA GLN A 61 1.22 -5.16 25.64
C GLN A 61 2.60 -5.21 24.99
N GLU A 62 3.31 -6.34 25.13
CA GLU A 62 4.52 -6.60 24.35
C GLU A 62 4.16 -6.51 22.87
N VAL A 63 4.61 -5.44 22.22
CA VAL A 63 4.50 -5.32 20.79
C VAL A 63 5.53 -6.27 20.22
N GLN A 64 5.07 -7.47 19.86
CA GLN A 64 5.84 -8.36 18.99
C GLN A 64 6.08 -7.57 17.69
N LYS A 65 7.31 -7.08 17.53
CA LYS A 65 7.79 -6.42 16.31
C LYS A 65 8.35 -7.50 15.43
N GLY A 66 7.79 -7.66 14.24
CA GLY A 66 8.25 -8.67 13.28
C GLY A 66 7.32 -8.75 12.08
N PRO A 67 7.84 -9.23 10.93
CA PRO A 67 7.05 -9.40 9.71
C PRO A 67 5.82 -10.29 9.95
N GLU A 68 5.93 -11.28 10.84
CA GLU A 68 4.84 -12.21 11.20
C GLU A 68 3.58 -11.50 11.70
N VAL A 69 3.73 -10.46 12.53
CA VAL A 69 2.60 -9.71 13.09
C VAL A 69 1.93 -8.82 12.04
N GLU A 70 2.71 -8.31 11.10
CA GLU A 70 2.19 -7.54 9.97
C GLU A 70 1.45 -8.44 8.97
N ILE A 71 2.01 -9.62 8.68
CA ILE A 71 1.40 -10.65 7.85
C ILE A 71 0.06 -11.10 8.47
N ALA A 72 0.03 -11.45 9.76
CA ALA A 72 -1.19 -11.86 10.44
C ALA A 72 -2.29 -10.77 10.43
N LYS A 73 -1.92 -9.50 10.55
CA LYS A 73 -2.87 -8.37 10.42
C LYS A 73 -3.43 -8.28 9.00
N LEU A 74 -2.57 -8.41 7.99
CA LEU A 74 -2.96 -8.38 6.59
C LEU A 74 -3.89 -9.56 6.26
N ASP A 75 -3.55 -10.77 6.70
CA ASP A 75 -4.38 -11.96 6.52
C ASP A 75 -5.76 -11.82 7.15
N LYS A 76 -5.83 -11.25 8.35
CA LYS A 76 -7.11 -10.96 9.00
C LYS A 76 -7.97 -10.00 8.18
N LEU A 77 -7.38 -8.96 7.59
CA LEU A 77 -8.09 -8.02 6.72
C LEU A 77 -8.52 -8.68 5.41
N LEU A 78 -7.67 -9.50 4.80
CA LEU A 78 -7.98 -10.23 3.56
C LEU A 78 -9.14 -11.21 3.78
N ASN A 79 -9.17 -11.91 4.91
CA ASN A 79 -10.28 -12.82 5.24
C ASN A 79 -11.62 -12.12 5.41
N LEU A 80 -11.64 -10.87 5.89
CA LEU A 80 -12.86 -10.06 5.97
C LEU A 80 -13.36 -9.57 4.60
N VAL A 81 -12.46 -9.48 3.63
CA VAL A 81 -12.71 -8.90 2.31
C VAL A 81 -12.93 -9.96 1.22
N ARG A 82 -12.48 -11.19 1.46
CA ARG A 82 -12.62 -12.33 0.55
C ARG A 82 -14.11 -12.63 0.37
N GLU A 83 -14.60 -12.44 -0.85
CA GLU A 83 -15.96 -12.84 -1.20
C GLU A 83 -16.08 -14.36 -1.07
N PRO A 84 -17.20 -14.88 -0.53
CA PRO A 84 -17.41 -16.31 -0.46
C PRO A 84 -17.34 -16.88 -1.88
N ALA A 85 -16.59 -17.97 -2.06
CA ALA A 85 -16.47 -18.63 -3.35
C ALA A 85 -17.87 -18.83 -3.95
N PRO A 86 -18.06 -18.59 -5.27
CA PRO A 86 -19.35 -18.81 -5.90
C PRO A 86 -19.76 -20.24 -5.61
N LYS A 87 -20.93 -20.42 -4.98
CA LYS A 87 -21.51 -21.74 -4.76
C LYS A 87 -21.70 -22.34 -6.15
N THR A 88 -20.83 -23.26 -6.55
CA THR A 88 -21.09 -24.14 -7.69
C THR A 88 -22.34 -24.93 -7.34
N SER A 89 -23.48 -24.44 -7.83
CA SER A 89 -24.72 -25.21 -7.89
C SER A 89 -24.44 -26.43 -8.76
N LYS A 90 -24.39 -27.59 -8.11
CA LYS A 90 -24.54 -28.87 -8.78
C LYS A 90 -25.97 -28.99 -9.31
#